data_AF-A0AAW2QZF9-F1
#
_entry.id   AF-A0AAW2QZF9-F1
#
_cell.length_a   1.000
_cell.length_b   1.000
_cell.length_c   1.000
_cell.angle_alpha   90.00
_cell.angle_beta   90.00
_cell.angle_gamma   90.00
#
_symmetry.space_group_name_H-M   'P 1'
#
loop_
_entity.id
_entity.type
_entity.pdbx_description
1 polymer ?
#
loop_
_entity_poly.entity_id
_entity_poly.type
_entity_poly.pdbx_seq_one_letter_code
_entity_poly.pdbx_strand_id
1 'polypeptide(L)'
;MFEKFTQWHEDNQKVLSIVLSSMSNEIQKQFERYEDVWSIMHRMKELYAVTKAFFSARMIEGSSVREHGMMMLSLVEKLKDLQADLEKEKTYVDVILQSLPPSYDQFIINYNMNGLEKTFMS
;
A
#
# COMPACT_ATOMS: atom_id res chain seq x y z
N MET A 1 -31.17 8.48 -26.53
CA MET A 1 -30.75 8.13 -25.15
C MET A 1 -30.03 6.78 -25.14
N PHE A 2 -30.58 5.77 -25.82
CA PHE A 2 -29.95 4.44 -25.99
C PHE A 2 -28.59 4.48 -26.71
N GLU A 3 -28.48 5.14 -27.87
CA GLU A 3 -27.21 5.22 -28.64
C GLU A 3 -26.03 5.83 -27.85
N LYS A 4 -26.30 6.90 -27.07
CA LYS A 4 -25.26 7.52 -26.22
C LYS A 4 -24.78 6.58 -25.12
N PHE A 5 -25.68 5.76 -24.57
CA PHE A 5 -25.34 4.76 -23.56
C PHE A 5 -24.52 3.61 -24.16
N THR A 6 -24.91 3.13 -25.35
CA THR A 6 -24.14 2.10 -26.09
C THR A 6 -22.74 2.59 -26.44
N GLN A 7 -22.62 3.81 -26.98
CA GLN A 7 -21.33 4.41 -27.29
C GLN A 7 -20.43 4.54 -26.06
N TRP A 8 -20.97 5.05 -24.95
CA TRP A 8 -20.22 5.14 -23.69
C TRP A 8 -19.74 3.77 -23.21
N HIS A 9 -20.58 2.75 -23.29
CA HIS A 9 -20.23 1.40 -22.88
C HIS A 9 -19.09 0.83 -23.73
N GLU A 10 -19.17 0.97 -25.06
CA GLU A 10 -18.10 0.53 -25.97
C GLU A 10 -16.78 1.25 -25.72
N ASP A 11 -16.81 2.56 -25.52
CA ASP A 11 -15.60 3.34 -25.26
C ASP A 11 -14.99 3.01 -23.89
N ASN A 12 -15.83 2.80 -22.86
CA ASN A 12 -15.37 2.32 -21.57
C ASN A 12 -14.70 0.94 -21.68
N GLN A 13 -15.27 0.00 -22.43
CA GLN A 13 -14.68 -1.34 -22.63
C GLN A 13 -13.33 -1.27 -23.36
N LYS A 14 -13.19 -0.41 -24.38
CA LYS A 14 -11.91 -0.20 -25.07
C LYS A 14 -10.84 0.33 -24.12
N VAL A 15 -11.17 1.37 -23.35
CA VAL A 15 -10.21 1.97 -22.41
C VAL A 15 -9.89 1.00 -21.28
N LEU A 16 -10.86 0.25 -20.77
CA LEU A 16 -10.66 -0.80 -19.77
C LEU A 16 -9.65 -1.84 -20.23
N SER A 17 -9.80 -2.35 -21.46
CA SER A 17 -8.86 -3.30 -22.06
C SER A 17 -7.44 -2.73 -22.15
N ILE A 18 -7.29 -1.47 -22.59
CA ILE A 18 -5.98 -0.80 -22.68
C ILE A 18 -5.37 -0.67 -21.28
N VAL A 19 -6.13 -0.16 -20.31
CA VAL A 19 -5.68 0.06 -18.93
C VAL A 19 -5.23 -1.25 -18.30
N LEU A 20 -6.05 -2.32 -18.34
CA LEU A 20 -5.70 -3.63 -17.79
C LEU A 20 -4.46 -4.22 -18.48
N SER A 21 -4.38 -4.17 -19.82
CA SER A 21 -3.23 -4.71 -20.56
C SER A 21 -1.91 -3.97 -20.33
N SER A 22 -1.98 -2.73 -19.85
CA SER A 22 -0.78 -1.93 -19.51
C SER A 22 -0.20 -2.27 -18.13
N MET A 23 -0.92 -3.03 -17.31
CA MET A 23 -0.50 -3.44 -15.97
C MET A 23 0.35 -4.71 -16.02
N SER A 24 1.15 -4.95 -14.98
CA SER A 24 1.75 -6.28 -14.79
C SER A 24 0.66 -7.30 -14.44
N ASN A 25 0.94 -8.59 -14.65
CA ASN A 25 -0.03 -9.66 -14.40
C ASN A 25 -0.57 -9.68 -12.96
N GLU A 26 0.27 -9.33 -11.99
CA GLU A 26 -0.08 -9.30 -10.56
C GLU A 26 -1.08 -8.17 -10.28
N ILE A 27 -0.79 -6.98 -10.79
CA ILE A 27 -1.64 -5.80 -10.64
C ILE A 27 -2.94 -6.01 -11.42
N GLN A 28 -2.86 -6.49 -12.67
CA GLN A 28 -4.02 -6.73 -13.53
C GLN A 28 -5.06 -7.62 -12.82
N LYS A 29 -4.65 -8.75 -12.24
CA LYS A 29 -5.54 -9.67 -11.50
C LYS A 29 -6.33 -8.99 -10.38
N GLN A 30 -5.75 -7.97 -9.72
CA GLN A 30 -6.43 -7.24 -8.65
C GLN A 30 -7.55 -6.31 -9.18
N PHE A 31 -7.48 -5.92 -10.46
CA PHE A 31 -8.39 -4.96 -11.09
C PHE A 31 -9.32 -5.58 -12.15
N GLU A 32 -9.17 -6.85 -12.51
CA GLU A 32 -10.07 -7.56 -13.45
C GLU A 32 -11.54 -7.60 -13.02
N ARG A 33 -11.82 -7.40 -11.72
CA ARG A 33 -13.19 -7.37 -11.17
C ARG A 33 -13.96 -6.07 -11.42
N TYR A 34 -13.31 -5.03 -11.96
CA TYR A 34 -13.95 -3.73 -12.17
C TYR A 34 -14.50 -3.61 -13.59
N GLU A 35 -15.76 -3.19 -13.70
CA GLU A 35 -16.47 -3.06 -14.99
C GLU A 35 -16.28 -1.67 -15.64
N ASP A 36 -15.73 -0.71 -14.89
CA ASP A 36 -15.54 0.66 -15.35
C ASP A 36 -14.14 1.20 -15.02
N VAL A 37 -13.65 2.02 -15.95
CA VAL A 37 -12.31 2.61 -15.87
C VAL A 37 -12.19 3.57 -14.69
N TRP A 38 -13.28 4.26 -14.33
CA TRP A 38 -13.26 5.23 -13.25
C TRP A 38 -12.96 4.58 -11.91
N SER A 39 -13.59 3.45 -11.60
CA SER A 39 -13.33 2.68 -10.39
C SER A 39 -11.90 2.19 -10.29
N ILE A 40 -11.30 1.74 -11.40
CA ILE A 40 -9.89 1.35 -11.46
C ILE A 40 -8.99 2.56 -11.16
N MET A 41 -9.18 3.67 -11.90
CA MET A 41 -8.36 4.86 -11.72
C MET A 41 -8.48 5.45 -10.31
N HIS A 42 -9.69 5.45 -9.76
CA HIS A 42 -9.96 5.93 -8.41
C HIS A 42 -9.18 5.12 -7.39
N ARG A 43 -9.29 3.78 -7.44
CA ARG A 43 -8.59 2.89 -6.53
C ARG A 43 -7.07 2.95 -6.70
N MET A 44 -6.57 3.08 -7.93
CA MET A 44 -5.13 3.28 -8.18
C MET A 44 -4.61 4.56 -7.53
N LYS A 45 -5.37 5.65 -7.66
CA LYS A 45 -5.03 6.93 -7.04
C LYS A 45 -4.98 6.83 -5.52
N GLU A 46 -5.96 6.16 -4.91
CA GLU A 46 -5.98 5.91 -3.47
C GLU A 46 -4.81 5.06 -3.02
N LEU A 47 -4.54 3.95 -3.70
CA LEU A 47 -3.42 3.06 -3.41
C LEU A 47 -2.09 3.81 -3.48
N TYR A 48 -1.88 4.62 -4.53
CA TYR A 48 -0.68 5.43 -4.66
C TYR A 48 -0.55 6.45 -3.52
N ALA A 49 -1.64 7.13 -3.16
CA ALA A 49 -1.62 8.14 -2.09
C ALA A 49 -1.27 7.53 -0.72
N VAL A 50 -1.91 6.40 -0.36
CA VAL A 50 -1.65 5.72 0.91
C VAL A 50 -0.24 5.13 0.94
N THR A 51 0.18 4.48 -0.15
CA THR A 51 1.53 3.91 -0.28
C THR A 51 2.59 5.00 -0.12
N LYS A 52 2.42 6.13 -0.82
CA LYS A 52 3.32 7.28 -0.70
C LYS A 52 3.36 7.81 0.73
N ALA A 53 2.20 8.00 1.37
CA ALA A 53 2.13 8.46 2.76
C ALA A 53 2.90 7.50 3.70
N PHE A 54 2.69 6.20 3.56
CA PHE A 54 3.34 5.18 4.40
C PHE A 54 4.86 5.18 4.26
N PHE A 55 5.39 5.11 3.03
CA PHE A 55 6.84 5.09 2.81
C PHE A 55 7.54 6.43 3.09
N SER A 56 6.82 7.55 3.01
CA SER A 56 7.35 8.89 3.28
C SER A 56 7.23 9.32 4.74
N ALA A 57 6.46 8.60 5.56
CA ALA A 57 6.26 8.93 6.96
C ALA A 57 7.58 8.90 7.73
N ARG A 58 7.83 9.97 8.49
CA ARG A 58 8.99 10.11 9.39
C ARG A 58 8.50 10.71 10.68
N MET A 59 8.90 10.10 11.80
CA MET A 59 8.63 10.64 13.12
C MET A 59 9.58 11.81 13.39
N ILE A 60 9.06 12.85 14.05
CA ILE A 60 9.84 14.03 14.44
C ILE A 60 10.60 13.71 15.72
N GLU A 61 11.87 14.10 15.79
CA GLU A 61 12.71 13.92 16.99
C GLU A 61 12.03 14.55 18.22
N GLY A 62 11.93 13.77 19.31
CA GLY A 62 11.26 14.19 20.55
C GLY A 62 9.72 14.19 20.52
N SER A 63 9.06 13.80 19.41
CA SER A 63 7.61 13.68 19.37
C SER A 63 7.10 12.34 19.95
N SER A 64 5.78 12.20 20.07
CA SER A 64 5.15 10.99 20.63
C SER A 64 5.28 9.80 19.67
N VAL A 65 6.08 8.81 20.07
CA VAL A 65 6.17 7.50 19.40
C VAL A 65 4.81 6.83 19.28
N ARG A 66 3.96 6.99 20.30
CA ARG A 66 2.62 6.39 20.32
C ARG A 66 1.75 6.96 19.21
N GLU A 67 1.74 8.28 19.06
CA GLU A 67 0.94 8.94 18.01
C GLU A 67 1.44 8.57 16.62
N HIS A 68 2.76 8.55 16.43
CA HIS A 68 3.37 8.10 15.18
C HIS A 68 3.04 6.64 14.86
N GLY A 69 3.14 5.75 15.85
CA GLY A 69 2.80 4.34 15.71
C GLY A 69 1.32 4.12 15.32
N MET A 70 0.40 4.87 15.93
CA MET A 70 -1.03 4.81 15.58
C MET A 70 -1.28 5.33 14.15
N MET A 71 -0.60 6.40 13.74
CA MET A 71 -0.65 6.89 12.35
C MET A 71 -0.19 5.81 11.37
N MET A 72 0.97 5.21 11.62
CA MET A 72 1.53 4.15 10.77
C MET A 72 0.60 2.93 10.71
N LEU A 73 0.02 2.51 11.83
CA LEU A 73 -0.95 1.41 11.88
C LEU A 73 -2.17 1.70 11.01
N SER A 74 -2.73 2.92 11.09
CA SER A 74 -3.87 3.32 10.26
C SER A 74 -3.57 3.30 8.75
N LEU A 75 -2.31 3.55 8.36
CA LEU A 75 -1.88 3.45 6.97
C LEU A 75 -1.75 1.99 6.54
N VAL A 76 -1.24 1.11 7.41
CA VAL A 76 -1.17 -0.34 7.15
C VAL A 76 -2.56 -0.94 6.98
N GLU A 77 -3.53 -0.58 7.84
CA GLU A 77 -4.92 -1.03 7.73
C GLU A 77 -5.52 -0.60 6.38
N LYS A 78 -5.33 0.65 5.97
CA LYS A 78 -5.78 1.13 4.65
C LYS A 78 -5.12 0.38 3.49
N LEU A 79 -3.84 0.05 3.58
CA LEU A 79 -3.14 -0.74 2.54
C LEU A 79 -3.71 -2.16 2.44
N LYS A 80 -4.05 -2.78 3.58
CA LYS A 80 -4.70 -4.09 3.64
C LYS A 80 -6.10 -4.05 3.02
N ASP A 81 -6.89 -3.03 3.35
CA ASP A 81 -8.24 -2.84 2.78
C ASP A 81 -8.19 -2.64 1.26
N LEU A 82 -7.17 -1.92 0.78
CA LEU A 82 -6.92 -1.72 -0.63
C LEU A 82 -6.36 -2.97 -1.33
N GLN A 83 -6.18 -4.10 -0.63
CA GLN A 83 -5.56 -5.33 -1.12
C GLN A 83 -4.24 -5.08 -1.83
N ALA A 84 -3.44 -4.15 -1.30
CA ALA A 84 -2.06 -4.05 -1.72
C ALA A 84 -1.39 -5.37 -1.30
N ASP A 85 -1.08 -6.23 -2.27
CA ASP A 85 -0.22 -7.41 -2.08
C ASP A 85 1.21 -6.95 -1.78
N LEU A 86 1.39 -6.23 -0.67
CA LEU A 86 2.65 -6.13 0.02
C LEU A 86 2.75 -7.43 0.81
N GLU A 87 3.09 -8.51 0.11
CA GLU A 87 2.95 -9.92 0.54
C GLU A 87 3.68 -10.31 1.84
N LYS A 88 4.19 -9.36 2.64
CA LYS A 88 4.91 -9.67 3.88
C LYS A 88 4.59 -8.64 4.96
N GLU A 89 3.95 -9.09 6.02
CA GLU A 89 3.81 -8.36 7.29
C GLU A 89 5.16 -7.80 7.78
N LYS A 90 6.25 -8.55 7.49
CA LYS A 90 7.63 -8.13 7.74
C LYS A 90 8.01 -6.80 7.06
N THR A 91 7.53 -6.56 5.83
CA THR A 91 7.81 -5.31 5.10
C THR A 91 7.17 -4.10 5.78
N TYR A 92 5.99 -4.25 6.41
CA TYR A 92 5.40 -3.14 7.15
C TYR A 92 6.18 -2.79 8.40
N VAL A 93 6.63 -3.80 9.15
CA VAL A 93 7.45 -3.62 10.36
C VAL A 93 8.76 -2.90 10.01
N ASP A 94 9.44 -3.33 8.95
CA ASP A 94 10.70 -2.72 8.52
C ASP A 94 10.51 -1.22 8.18
N VAL A 95 9.42 -0.86 7.49
CA VAL A 95 9.12 0.54 7.16
C VAL A 95 8.77 1.35 8.41
N ILE A 96 8.03 0.77 9.37
CA ILE A 96 7.75 1.42 10.66
C ILE A 96 9.04 1.71 11.42
N LEU A 97 9.95 0.73 11.51
CA LEU A 97 11.23 0.92 12.19
C LEU A 97 12.08 2.01 11.50
N GLN A 98 12.14 2.00 10.17
CA GLN A 98 12.87 3.02 9.39
C GLN A 98 12.25 4.41 9.44
N SER A 99 11.00 4.53 9.89
CA SER A 99 10.34 5.83 10.04
C SER A 99 10.70 6.55 11.35
N LEU A 100 11.32 5.85 12.30
CA LEU A 100 11.78 6.42 13.56
C LEU A 100 13.04 7.26 13.36
N PRO A 101 13.29 8.26 14.22
CA PRO A 101 14.47 9.11 14.10
C PRO A 101 15.72 8.40 14.67
N PRO A 102 16.94 8.90 14.38
CA PRO A 102 18.19 8.24 14.75
C PRO A 102 18.39 7.96 16.24
N SER A 103 17.72 8.71 17.12
CA SER A 103 17.73 8.43 18.57
C SER A 103 17.20 7.04 18.93
N TYR A 104 16.48 6.37 18.02
CA TYR A 104 15.94 5.02 18.18
C TYR A 104 16.82 3.92 17.56
N ASP A 105 17.99 4.25 17.01
CA ASP A 105 18.87 3.27 16.33
C ASP A 105 19.22 2.08 17.24
N GLN A 106 19.50 2.33 18.52
CA GLN A 106 19.80 1.27 19.49
C GLN A 106 18.61 0.33 19.71
N PHE A 107 17.37 0.86 19.70
CA PHE A 107 16.17 0.05 19.80
C PHE A 107 15.98 -0.82 18.54
N ILE A 108 16.21 -0.26 17.35
CA ILE A 108 16.12 -0.98 16.07
C ILE A 108 17.14 -2.13 16.03
N ILE A 109 18.38 -1.88 16.43
CA ILE A 109 19.44 -2.90 16.53
C ILE A 109 19.00 -4.02 17.48
N ASN A 110 18.51 -3.68 18.67
CA ASN A 110 18.05 -4.66 19.66
C ASN A 110 16.85 -5.48 19.15
N TYR A 111 15.89 -4.84 18.47
CA TYR A 111 14.74 -5.52 17.86
C TYR A 111 15.20 -6.55 16.82
N ASN A 112 16.10 -6.13 15.91
CA ASN A 112 16.63 -6.99 14.86
C ASN A 112 17.40 -8.19 15.42
N MET A 113 18.22 -8.00 16.45
CA MET A 113 18.97 -9.08 17.09
C MET A 113 18.05 -10.09 17.79
N ASN A 114 17.03 -9.63 18.53
CA ASN A 114 16.06 -10.52 19.17
C ASN A 114 15.20 -11.30 18.16
N GLY A 115 14.95 -10.74 16.97
CA GLY A 115 14.28 -11.44 15.87
C GLY A 115 15.17 -12.52 15.23
N LEU A 116 16.48 -12.27 15.14
CA LEU A 116 17.45 -13.24 14.63
C LEU A 116 17.60 -14.44 15.59
N GLU A 117 17.70 -14.23 16.90
CA GLU A 117 17.79 -15.33 17.88
C GLU A 117 16.59 -16.29 17.83
N LYS A 118 15.37 -15.76 17.59
CA LYS A 118 14.17 -16.58 17.42
C LYS A 118 14.18 -17.46 16.17
N THR A 119 14.97 -17.10 15.15
CA THR A 119 15.10 -17.86 13.90
C THR A 119 16.13 -18.99 14.04
N PHE A 120 17.11 -18.85 14.94
CA PHE A 120 18.09 -19.91 15.24
C PHE A 120 17.57 -20.96 16.22
N MET A 121 16.45 -20.69 16.90
CA MET A 121 15.84 -21.57 17.91
C MET A 121 14.51 -22.21 17.46
N SER A 122 14.12 -22.04 16.19
CA SER A 122 12.93 -22.66 15.55
C SER A 122 13.34 -23.68 14.50
#